data_AF-A0A7R8UD13-F1
#
_entry.id   AF-A0A7R8UD13-F1
#
_cell.length_a   1.000
_cell.length_b   1.000
_cell.length_c   1.000
_cell.angle_alpha   90.00
_cell.angle_beta   90.00
_cell.angle_gamma   90.00
#
_symmetry.space_group_name_H-M   'P 1'
#
loop_
_entity.id
_entity.type
_entity.pdbx_description
1 polymer ?
#
loop_
_entity_poly.entity_id
_entity_poly.type
_entity_poly.pdbx_seq_one_letter_code
_entity_poly.pdbx_strand_id
1 'polypeptide(L)'
;MALAEKAGFGKKVDLEHLDEEHFMAAVNEVLTNIKYADHMKKISDRYRNQPQTPLETAVFWVEYVARHNGAPHMKSAGQELSFIQYHNIDALAIIFAIIAIIMYALKSAFSALSSLVCDRKERYGPEKKHK
;
A
#
# COMPACT_ATOMS: atom_id res chain seq x y z
N MET A 1 -6.59 -13.07 7.95
CA MET A 1 -7.43 -14.19 8.45
C MET A 1 -8.29 -14.87 7.38
N ALA A 2 -8.64 -14.20 6.27
CA ALA A 2 -9.39 -14.82 5.15
C ALA A 2 -8.65 -16.00 4.45
N LEU A 3 -7.34 -16.12 4.62
CA LEU A 3 -6.56 -17.19 4.00
C LEU A 3 -6.90 -18.58 4.55
N ALA A 4 -7.12 -18.72 5.86
CA ALA A 4 -7.43 -20.00 6.48
C ALA A 4 -8.78 -20.56 6.03
N GLU A 5 -9.78 -19.68 5.89
CA GLU A 5 -11.09 -20.02 5.35
C GLU A 5 -11.01 -20.33 3.86
N LYS A 6 -10.30 -19.50 3.07
CA LYS A 6 -10.09 -19.75 1.63
C LYS A 6 -9.35 -21.07 1.37
N ALA A 7 -8.40 -21.44 2.22
CA ALA A 7 -7.66 -22.68 2.12
C ALA A 7 -8.39 -23.89 2.74
N GLY A 8 -9.55 -23.66 3.37
CA GLY A 8 -10.45 -24.71 3.87
C GLY A 8 -10.02 -25.37 5.18
N PHE A 9 -9.05 -24.80 5.90
CA PHE A 9 -8.55 -25.36 7.16
C PHE A 9 -8.95 -24.57 8.41
N GLY A 10 -9.74 -23.50 8.25
CA GLY A 10 -10.32 -22.77 9.37
C GLY A 10 -11.60 -22.04 9.01
N LYS A 11 -12.32 -21.54 10.01
CA LYS A 11 -13.54 -20.73 9.87
C LYS A 11 -13.27 -19.33 10.42
N LYS A 12 -13.59 -18.28 9.66
CA LYS A 12 -13.50 -16.90 10.17
C LYS A 12 -14.73 -16.62 11.02
N VAL A 13 -14.51 -16.00 12.18
CA VAL A 13 -15.58 -15.43 13.01
C VAL A 13 -15.41 -13.92 13.01
N ASP A 14 -16.50 -13.19 12.87
CA ASP A 14 -16.50 -11.73 12.94
C ASP A 14 -16.45 -11.29 14.42
N LEU A 15 -15.52 -10.41 14.75
CA LEU A 15 -15.32 -9.94 16.13
C LEU A 15 -16.24 -8.76 16.47
N GLU A 16 -16.68 -8.00 15.46
CA GLU A 16 -17.57 -6.84 15.68
C GLU A 16 -18.98 -7.26 16.09
N HIS A 17 -19.38 -8.49 15.71
CA HIS A 17 -20.70 -9.08 16.01
C HIS A 17 -20.55 -10.45 16.68
N LEU A 18 -19.56 -10.59 17.57
CA LEU A 18 -19.28 -11.86 18.25
C LEU A 18 -20.34 -12.14 19.31
N ASP A 19 -21.02 -13.27 19.15
CA ASP A 19 -21.99 -13.80 20.11
C ASP A 19 -21.63 -15.25 20.48
N GLU A 20 -22.04 -15.70 21.66
CA GLU A 20 -21.70 -17.03 22.20
C GLU A 20 -22.20 -18.14 21.26
N GLU A 21 -23.43 -18.02 20.78
CA GLU A 21 -24.04 -19.01 19.90
C GLU A 21 -23.25 -19.15 18.58
N HIS A 22 -22.92 -18.01 17.97
CA HIS A 22 -22.17 -17.96 16.71
C HIS A 22 -20.74 -18.51 16.87
N PHE A 23 -20.09 -18.20 17.99
CA PHE A 23 -18.77 -18.73 18.29
C PHE A 23 -18.81 -20.24 18.51
N MET A 24 -19.74 -20.73 19.33
CA MET A 24 -19.91 -22.15 19.62
C MET A 24 -20.28 -22.94 18.36
N ALA A 25 -21.11 -22.38 17.48
CA ALA A 25 -21.42 -22.98 16.18
C ALA A 25 -20.17 -23.12 15.31
N ALA A 26 -19.33 -22.08 15.23
CA ALA A 26 -18.08 -22.12 14.45
C ALA A 26 -17.08 -23.15 15.01
N VAL A 27 -16.95 -23.24 16.34
CA VAL A 27 -16.09 -24.25 16.99
C VAL A 27 -16.60 -25.66 16.68
N ASN A 28 -17.90 -25.91 16.87
CA ASN A 28 -18.51 -27.21 16.58
C ASN A 28 -18.37 -27.59 15.09
N GLU A 29 -18.50 -26.62 14.17
CA GLU A 29 -18.27 -26.86 12.74
C GLU A 29 -16.85 -27.35 12.47
N VAL A 30 -15.84 -26.66 13.03
CA VAL A 30 -14.42 -27.01 12.82
C VAL A 30 -14.07 -28.37 13.42
N LEU A 31 -14.63 -28.71 14.58
CA LEU A 31 -14.36 -29.98 15.27
C LEU A 31 -15.09 -31.17 14.63
N THR A 32 -16.29 -30.96 14.12
CA THR A 32 -17.13 -32.05 13.59
C THR A 32 -16.87 -32.31 12.11
N ASN A 33 -16.51 -31.28 11.35
CA ASN A 33 -16.31 -31.41 9.91
C ASN A 33 -14.88 -31.85 9.58
N ILE A 34 -14.73 -33.10 9.12
CA ILE A 34 -13.45 -33.72 8.77
C ILE A 34 -12.66 -32.93 7.71
N LYS A 35 -13.32 -32.11 6.87
CA LYS A 35 -12.64 -31.31 5.83
C LYS A 35 -11.50 -30.47 6.40
N TYR A 36 -11.69 -29.90 7.60
CA TYR A 36 -10.70 -29.02 8.22
C TYR A 36 -9.44 -29.81 8.60
N ALA A 37 -9.61 -30.98 9.20
CA ALA A 37 -8.51 -31.86 9.57
C ALA A 37 -7.77 -32.43 8.35
N ASP A 38 -8.51 -32.85 7.31
CA ASP A 38 -7.92 -33.37 6.07
C ASP A 38 -7.12 -32.28 5.33
N HIS A 39 -7.68 -31.08 5.19
CA HIS A 39 -6.98 -29.94 4.60
C HIS A 39 -5.74 -29.56 5.42
N MET A 40 -5.84 -29.51 6.74
CA MET A 40 -4.71 -29.21 7.62
C MET A 40 -3.61 -30.27 7.51
N LYS A 41 -3.98 -31.55 7.42
CA LYS A 41 -3.02 -32.64 7.23
C LYS A 41 -2.26 -32.51 5.91
N LYS A 42 -2.98 -32.25 4.81
CA LYS A 42 -2.36 -31.99 3.49
C LYS A 42 -1.40 -30.80 3.51
N ILE A 43 -1.77 -29.73 4.22
CA ILE A 43 -0.92 -28.54 4.39
C ILE A 43 0.32 -28.88 5.23
N SER A 44 0.14 -29.60 6.33
CA SER A 44 1.24 -30.07 7.18
C SER A 44 2.21 -30.95 6.39
N ASP A 45 1.70 -31.89 5.62
CA ASP A 45 2.51 -32.78 4.79
C ASP A 45 3.31 -31.98 3.76
N ARG A 46 2.70 -30.99 3.10
CA ARG A 46 3.40 -30.10 2.17
C ARG A 46 4.48 -29.28 2.87
N TYR A 47 4.21 -28.76 4.06
CA TYR A 47 5.17 -27.95 4.82
C TYR A 47 6.37 -28.78 5.31
N ARG A 48 6.15 -30.04 5.66
CA ARG A 48 7.22 -30.97 6.06
C ARG A 48 7.94 -31.58 4.86
N ASN A 49 7.28 -31.66 3.70
CA ASN A 49 7.84 -32.17 2.46
C ASN A 49 8.71 -31.12 1.77
N GLN A 50 9.81 -30.79 2.42
CA GLN A 50 10.88 -29.96 1.89
C GLN A 50 12.20 -30.73 2.00
N PRO A 51 13.16 -30.53 1.07
CA PRO A 51 14.39 -31.31 1.00
C PRO A 51 15.31 -31.12 2.20
N GLN A 52 15.19 -30.00 2.91
CA GLN A 52 15.93 -29.69 4.13
C GLN A 52 14.93 -29.30 5.20
N THR A 53 15.18 -29.67 6.46
CA THR A 53 14.33 -29.24 7.56
C THR A 53 14.41 -27.72 7.78
N PRO A 54 13.40 -27.08 8.38
CA PRO A 54 13.47 -25.66 8.73
C PRO A 54 14.67 -25.33 9.62
N LEU A 55 15.07 -26.25 10.50
CA LEU A 55 16.23 -26.10 11.37
C LEU A 55 17.54 -26.10 10.56
N GLU A 56 17.74 -27.07 9.67
CA GLU A 56 18.93 -27.12 8.81
C GLU A 56 19.02 -25.88 7.92
N THR A 57 17.89 -25.43 7.37
CA THR A 57 17.83 -24.18 6.59
C THR A 57 18.25 -22.97 7.43
N ALA A 58 17.79 -22.87 8.67
CA ALA A 58 18.16 -21.78 9.57
C ALA A 58 19.65 -21.80 9.92
N VAL A 59 20.19 -22.97 10.26
CA VAL A 59 21.63 -23.16 10.52
C VAL A 59 22.45 -22.74 9.30
N PHE A 60 22.07 -23.20 8.11
CA PHE A 60 22.75 -22.85 6.87
C PHE A 60 22.81 -21.33 6.66
N TRP A 61 21.69 -20.62 6.83
CA TRP A 61 21.67 -19.17 6.62
C TRP A 61 22.45 -18.41 7.68
N VAL A 62 22.42 -18.84 8.96
CA VAL A 62 23.23 -18.24 10.02
C VAL A 62 24.72 -18.39 9.70
N GLU A 63 25.15 -19.60 9.32
CA GLU A 63 26.53 -19.85 8.91
C GLU A 63 26.90 -19.11 7.63
N TYR A 64 25.97 -18.97 6.68
CA TYR A 64 26.20 -18.22 5.46
C TYR A 64 26.47 -16.74 5.76
N VAL A 65 25.65 -16.12 6.61
CA VAL A 65 25.82 -14.73 7.05
C VAL A 65 27.14 -14.56 7.80
N ALA A 66 27.47 -15.50 8.69
CA ALA A 66 28.74 -15.49 9.42
C ALA A 66 29.95 -15.59 8.48
N ARG A 67 29.91 -16.50 7.48
CA ARG A 67 30.99 -16.68 6.49
C ARG A 67 31.19 -15.49 5.55
N HIS A 68 30.14 -14.71 5.29
CA HIS A 68 30.18 -13.58 4.35
C HIS A 68 30.13 -12.22 5.07
N ASN A 69 30.68 -12.12 6.29
CA ASN A 69 30.79 -10.88 7.06
C ASN A 69 29.48 -10.08 7.14
N GLY A 70 28.37 -10.77 7.41
CA GLY A 70 27.05 -10.15 7.51
C GLY A 70 26.25 -10.11 6.21
N ALA A 71 26.71 -10.78 5.15
CA ALA A 71 26.04 -10.91 3.85
C ALA A 71 25.44 -9.59 3.34
N PRO A 72 26.28 -8.58 3.03
CA PRO A 72 25.80 -7.23 2.67
C PRO A 72 24.83 -7.24 1.48
N HIS A 73 24.99 -8.18 0.55
CA HIS A 73 24.12 -8.38 -0.61
C HIS A 73 22.72 -8.93 -0.28
N MET A 74 22.50 -9.50 0.92
CA MET A 74 21.17 -9.93 1.38
C MET A 74 20.40 -8.83 2.10
N LYS A 75 21.08 -7.75 2.49
CA LYS A 75 20.42 -6.60 3.11
C LYS A 75 19.58 -5.91 2.05
N SER A 76 18.38 -5.48 2.44
CA SER A 76 17.58 -4.63 1.56
C SER A 76 18.37 -3.34 1.30
N ALA A 77 18.53 -2.98 0.04
CA ALA A 77 19.19 -1.73 -0.36
C ALA A 77 18.55 -0.49 0.31
N GLY A 78 17.28 -0.60 0.73
CA GLY A 78 16.59 0.46 1.46
C GLY A 78 17.17 0.78 2.84
N GLN A 79 17.92 -0.13 3.48
CA GLN A 79 18.51 0.11 4.80
C GLN A 79 19.71 1.06 4.77
N GLU A 80 20.37 1.20 3.61
CA GLU A 80 21.54 2.07 3.44
C GLU A 80 21.16 3.44 2.85
N LEU A 81 19.89 3.65 2.50
CA LEU A 81 19.42 4.91 1.92
C LEU A 81 19.36 6.02 2.98
N SER A 82 19.80 7.21 2.59
CA SER A 82 19.58 8.43 3.39
C SER A 82 18.09 8.75 3.49
N PHE A 83 17.68 9.47 4.54
CA PHE A 83 16.28 9.88 4.75
C PHE A 83 15.65 10.56 3.53
N ILE A 84 16.46 11.37 2.81
CA ILE A 84 16.08 12.11 1.61
C ILE A 84 15.77 11.16 0.45
N GLN A 85 16.64 10.18 0.20
CA GLN A 85 16.47 9.20 -0.89
C GLN A 85 15.33 8.22 -0.57
N TYR A 86 15.23 7.78 0.68
CA TYR A 86 14.17 6.88 1.12
C TYR A 86 12.77 7.49 0.92
N HIS A 87 12.62 8.79 1.17
CA HIS A 87 11.35 9.52 0.96
C HIS A 87 11.24 10.23 -0.39
N ASN A 88 12.24 10.11 -1.27
CA ASN A 88 12.25 10.74 -2.60
C ASN A 88 11.87 12.24 -2.60
N ILE A 89 12.44 12.98 -1.64
CA ILE A 89 12.09 14.39 -1.39
C ILE A 89 12.39 15.28 -2.62
N ASP A 90 13.41 14.93 -3.39
CA ASP A 90 13.78 15.58 -4.65
C ASP A 90 12.67 15.48 -5.71
N ALA A 91 12.09 14.29 -5.91
CA ALA A 91 10.96 14.14 -6.84
C ALA A 91 9.71 14.87 -6.36
N LEU A 92 9.41 14.83 -5.05
CA LEU A 92 8.29 15.59 -4.48
C LEU A 92 8.45 17.09 -4.71
N ALA A 93 9.65 17.63 -4.51
CA ALA A 93 9.94 19.04 -4.74
C ALA A 93 9.69 19.44 -6.20
N ILE A 94 10.10 18.61 -7.17
CA ILE A 94 9.85 18.84 -8.60
C ILE A 94 8.35 18.82 -8.90
N ILE A 95 7.61 17.85 -8.36
CA ILE A 95 6.15 17.76 -8.54
C ILE A 95 5.46 19.03 -8.01
N PHE A 96 5.81 19.48 -6.80
CA PHE A 96 5.26 20.71 -6.22
C PHE A 96 5.63 21.96 -7.03
N ALA A 97 6.86 22.04 -7.55
CA ALA A 97 7.29 23.14 -8.40
C ALA A 97 6.47 23.20 -9.70
N ILE A 98 6.24 22.06 -10.36
CA ILE A 98 5.42 21.98 -11.57
C ILE A 98 3.98 22.44 -11.26
N ILE A 99 3.37 21.95 -10.18
CA ILE A 99 2.03 22.36 -9.77
C ILE A 99 1.98 23.87 -9.50
N ALA A 100 2.97 24.43 -8.81
CA ALA A 100 3.05 25.86 -8.54
C ALA A 100 3.17 26.70 -9.83
N ILE A 101 3.99 26.24 -10.79
CA ILE A 101 4.14 26.90 -12.10
C ILE A 101 2.80 26.90 -12.86
N ILE A 102 2.10 25.76 -12.88
CA ILE A 102 0.79 25.65 -13.53
C ILE A 102 -0.21 26.61 -12.87
N MET A 103 -0.29 26.62 -11.52
CA MET A 103 -1.18 27.53 -10.81
C MET A 103 -0.85 29.00 -11.08
N TYR A 104 0.44 29.35 -11.12
CA TYR A 104 0.88 30.70 -11.46
C TYR A 104 0.49 31.09 -12.90
N ALA A 105 0.71 30.20 -13.86
CA ALA A 105 0.35 30.43 -15.26
C ALA A 105 -1.16 30.62 -15.44
N LEU A 106 -1.99 29.79 -14.77
CA LEU A 106 -3.44 29.93 -14.77
C LEU A 106 -3.89 31.26 -14.16
N LYS A 107 -3.29 31.67 -13.03
CA LYS A 107 -3.60 32.96 -12.39
C LYS A 107 -3.22 34.13 -13.30
N SER A 108 -2.04 34.08 -13.93
CA SER A 108 -1.57 35.11 -14.86
C SER A 108 -2.46 35.22 -16.10
N ALA A 109 -2.84 34.07 -16.69
CA ALA A 109 -3.74 34.03 -17.83
C ALA A 109 -5.14 34.58 -17.48
N PHE A 110 -5.66 34.23 -16.30
CA PHE A 110 -6.92 34.77 -15.80
C PHE A 110 -6.85 36.28 -15.58
N SER A 111 -5.79 36.80 -14.97
CA SER A 111 -5.62 38.25 -14.79
C SER A 111 -5.52 38.98 -16.14
N ALA A 112 -4.77 38.44 -17.10
CA ALA A 112 -4.64 39.04 -18.43
C ALA A 112 -5.97 39.02 -19.21
N LEU A 113 -6.74 37.92 -19.11
CA LEU A 113 -8.07 37.85 -19.71
C LEU A 113 -9.02 38.87 -19.05
N SER A 114 -8.97 39.01 -17.72
CA SER A 114 -9.82 39.96 -16.99
C SER A 114 -9.51 41.42 -17.36
N SER A 115 -8.23 41.79 -17.53
CA SER A 115 -7.84 43.14 -17.96
C SER A 115 -8.26 43.42 -19.40
N LEU A 116 -8.12 42.45 -20.32
CA LEU A 116 -8.57 42.59 -21.70
C LEU A 116 -10.11 42.71 -21.83
N VAL A 117 -10.87 42.06 -20.95
CA VAL A 117 -12.34 42.17 -20.90
C VAL A 117 -12.77 43.52 -20.31
N CYS A 118 -12.07 44.01 -19.27
CA CYS A 118 -12.31 45.34 -18.70
C CYS A 118 -12.01 46.47 -19.71
N ASP A 119 -10.86 46.43 -20.38
CA ASP A 119 -10.48 47.43 -21.40
C ASP A 119 -11.48 47.46 -22.57
N ARG A 120 -12.01 46.30 -22.98
CA ARG A 120 -13.01 46.22 -24.06
C ARG A 120 -14.35 46.84 -23.63
N LYS A 121 -14.74 46.66 -22.36
CA LYS A 121 -15.99 47.21 -21.82
C LYS A 121 -15.95 48.74 -21.71
N GLU A 122 -14.78 49.32 -21.41
CA GLU A 122 -14.58 50.77 -21.36
C GLU A 122 -14.61 51.41 -22.75
N ARG A 123 -14.03 50.75 -23.77
CA ARG A 123 -14.07 51.25 -25.17
C ARG A 123 -15.44 51.18 -25.86
N TYR A 124 -16.34 50.28 -25.44
CA TYR A 124 -17.70 50.13 -26.01
C TYR A 124 -18.80 50.63 -25.06
N GLY A 125 -18.47 51.45 -24.05
CA GLY A 125 -19.46 52.08 -23.18
C GLY A 125 -20.39 53.02 -23.98
N PRO A 126 -21.70 53.06 -23.68
CA PRO A 126 -22.67 53.79 -24.50
C PRO A 126 -22.32 55.29 -24.55
N GLU A 127 -22.12 55.81 -25.76
CA GLU A 127 -21.89 57.21 -26.05
C GLU A 127 -23.06 58.04 -25.48
N LYS A 128 -22.77 58.89 -24.48
CA LYS A 128 -23.79 59.73 -23.83
C LYS A 128 -24.33 60.73 -24.85
N LYS A 129 -25.56 60.52 -25.32
CA LYS A 129 -26.30 61.51 -26.12
C LYS A 129 -26.37 62.84 -25.36
N HIS A 130 -25.68 63.85 -25.87
CA HIS A 130 -25.81 65.23 -25.41
C HIS A 130 -27.17 65.76 -25.87
N LYS A 131 -27.81 66.55 -25.00
CA LYS A 131 -29.17 67.09 -25.13
C LYS A 131 -29.36 67.93 -26.40
#